data_AF-A0A8C4X196-F1
#
_entry.id   AF-A0A8C4X196-F1
#
_cell.length_a   1.000
_cell.length_b   1.000
_cell.length_c   1.000
_cell.angle_alpha   90.00
_cell.angle_beta   90.00
_cell.angle_gamma   90.00
#
_symmetry.space_group_name_H-M   'P 1'
#
loop_
_entity.id
_entity.type
_entity.pdbx_description
1 polymer ?
#
loop_
_entity_poly.entity_id
_entity_poly.type
_entity_poly.pdbx_seq_one_letter_code
_entity_poly.pdbx_strand_id
1 'polypeptide(L)'
;MATSTFDGVRFSTLLEPPFPGHSPVPQQERILTLEVKTSQDAAEISLANADGICVFRSTVSRDTECCRVGKQSFLITPGMGSVLLHFPTPNEFCSFYNILKNCRGHNLEHSAFSERTEESSAVQYFQFYGYLSQQQNMMQDYVRTGTYQRAILQNHLDFKDKVVLDVGCGSGILSFFAVQAGARKVYAVEASTMAQHAEVLVRNNRLWDRIVVIPGKVEEVSIPEEVDAIVSEPMGYMLFNERMLESYLHSKKWLKPGGNMFPTMGDVHLAPFTDEQLYMEQFTKANFWYQQSFHGVDLASLRGAAVEEYFKQPIVDTFDIRILMAKSIKYTVNFLEAKEDDLHRFDIPFKFHMTQSGLVHGLAFWFDVAFIGSNVTVWLSTAPTEPLTHWYQVRCLLQTPLFTKTGDTLSGSVLLVANKRQSYDIDIVAIVDQTGSRSRNTLDLKNPFFRYSGTSPTPPPGSQYSSPSENLWNSGSYVLQGTAAVPAAYDLSSVMGSNVGISHNNLIPVATSVPANAGIVNHSPARQGSIMSTGFVQGLQRVKRLLPADQRDVRWYSRGWSYQQRGGSSLQLPTTYSPLNTHFSLGGPAISMAPPTSVTSALHYGL
;
A
#
# COMPACT_ATOMS: atom_id res chain seq x y z
N MET A 1 -19.96 -32.89 16.89
CA MET A 1 -19.86 -32.86 15.42
C MET A 1 -20.93 -31.90 14.91
N ALA A 2 -20.55 -30.85 14.19
CA ALA A 2 -21.52 -29.98 13.55
C ALA A 2 -21.93 -30.63 12.22
N THR A 3 -23.22 -30.56 11.89
CA THR A 3 -23.77 -31.08 10.63
C THR A 3 -24.36 -29.91 9.86
N SER A 4 -23.98 -29.74 8.60
CA SER A 4 -24.50 -28.70 7.70
C SER A 4 -25.10 -29.34 6.46
N THR A 5 -26.25 -28.84 6.01
CA THR A 5 -26.97 -29.36 4.84
C THR A 5 -27.08 -28.29 3.76
N PHE A 6 -26.90 -28.70 2.50
CA PHE A 6 -27.03 -27.87 1.31
C PHE A 6 -27.95 -28.58 0.32
N ASP A 7 -29.08 -27.96 0.00
CA ASP A 7 -30.04 -28.50 -0.95
C ASP A 7 -29.72 -28.05 -2.37
N GLY A 8 -30.14 -28.85 -3.36
CA GLY A 8 -30.04 -28.45 -4.77
C GLY A 8 -28.64 -28.57 -5.39
N VAL A 9 -27.70 -29.24 -4.71
CA VAL A 9 -26.33 -29.41 -5.22
C VAL A 9 -26.35 -30.34 -6.44
N ARG A 10 -25.82 -29.87 -7.57
CA ARG A 10 -25.64 -30.70 -8.75
C ARG A 10 -24.36 -31.51 -8.63
N PHE A 11 -24.50 -32.82 -8.78
CA PHE A 11 -23.41 -33.78 -8.72
C PHE A 11 -23.16 -34.37 -10.10
N SER A 12 -21.88 -34.46 -10.47
CA SER A 12 -21.42 -35.13 -11.69
C SER A 12 -20.13 -35.91 -11.42
N THR A 13 -20.03 -37.12 -11.96
CA THR A 13 -18.81 -37.92 -11.98
C THR A 13 -18.05 -37.65 -13.26
N LEU A 14 -16.75 -37.38 -13.14
CA LEU A 14 -15.83 -37.25 -14.27
C LEU A 14 -15.05 -38.57 -14.37
N LEU A 15 -15.32 -39.35 -15.41
CA LEU A 15 -14.50 -40.50 -15.78
C LEU A 15 -13.29 -40.00 -16.58
N GLU A 16 -12.12 -40.60 -16.36
CA GLU A 16 -10.98 -40.38 -17.26
C GLU A 16 -11.37 -40.82 -18.69
N PRO A 17 -11.05 -40.01 -19.70
CA PRO A 17 -11.24 -40.43 -21.09
C PRO A 17 -10.33 -41.64 -21.37
N PRO A 18 -10.79 -42.64 -22.15
CA PRO A 18 -9.99 -43.84 -22.45
C PRO A 18 -8.71 -43.54 -23.27
N PHE A 19 -8.52 -42.30 -23.73
CA PHE A 19 -7.32 -41.84 -24.45
C PHE A 19 -6.94 -40.39 -24.07
N PRO A 20 -5.64 -40.06 -23.99
CA PRO A 20 -5.18 -38.70 -23.70
C PRO A 20 -5.52 -37.75 -24.86
N GLY A 21 -6.27 -36.67 -24.58
CA GLY A 21 -6.63 -35.62 -25.55
C GLY A 21 -8.11 -35.24 -25.62
N HIS A 22 -9.00 -35.95 -24.91
CA HIS A 22 -10.43 -35.61 -24.82
C HIS A 22 -10.78 -34.94 -23.48
N SER A 23 -11.66 -33.95 -23.49
CA SER A 23 -12.24 -33.41 -22.25
C SER A 23 -13.15 -34.46 -21.60
N PRO A 24 -13.11 -34.64 -20.26
CA PRO A 24 -14.00 -35.57 -19.57
C PRO A 24 -15.46 -35.19 -19.83
N VAL A 25 -16.29 -36.16 -20.24
CA VAL A 25 -17.71 -35.96 -20.53
C VAL A 25 -18.50 -36.17 -19.24
N PRO A 26 -19.25 -35.17 -18.74
CA PRO A 26 -20.08 -35.35 -17.54
C PRO A 26 -21.18 -36.37 -17.82
N GLN A 27 -21.25 -37.45 -17.05
CA GLN A 27 -22.45 -38.29 -17.03
C GLN A 27 -23.46 -37.75 -16.01
N GLN A 28 -24.70 -37.58 -16.50
CA GLN A 28 -25.96 -37.40 -15.77
C GLN A 28 -25.88 -36.51 -14.51
N GLU A 29 -26.08 -35.20 -14.68
CA GLU A 29 -26.25 -34.26 -13.57
C GLU A 29 -27.44 -34.69 -12.69
N ARG A 30 -27.18 -34.96 -11.41
CA ARG A 30 -28.22 -35.24 -10.42
C ARG A 30 -28.27 -34.10 -9.41
N ILE A 31 -29.47 -33.63 -9.13
CA ILE A 31 -29.72 -32.66 -8.05
C ILE A 31 -29.91 -33.45 -6.76
N LEU A 32 -29.10 -33.16 -5.76
CA LEU A 32 -29.01 -33.93 -4.53
C LEU A 32 -28.92 -32.99 -3.32
N THR A 33 -29.24 -33.53 -2.14
CA THR A 33 -28.99 -32.86 -0.86
C THR A 33 -27.64 -33.31 -0.34
N LEU A 34 -26.76 -32.34 -0.07
CA LEU A 34 -25.42 -32.52 0.45
C LEU A 34 -25.42 -32.31 1.96
N GLU A 35 -25.01 -33.33 2.70
CA GLU A 35 -24.78 -33.28 4.14
C GLU A 35 -23.27 -33.33 4.42
N VAL A 36 -22.80 -32.38 5.24
CA VAL A 36 -21.39 -32.29 5.66
C VAL A 36 -21.33 -32.44 7.17
N LYS A 37 -20.71 -33.52 7.63
CA LYS A 37 -20.43 -33.79 9.04
C LYS A 37 -18.97 -33.50 9.34
N THR A 38 -18.72 -32.57 10.25
CA THR A 38 -17.36 -32.15 10.58
C THR A 38 -16.82 -32.89 11.80
N SER A 39 -15.58 -33.36 11.67
CA SER A 39 -14.72 -33.79 12.77
C SER A 39 -13.51 -32.85 12.88
N GLN A 40 -12.59 -33.14 13.81
CA GLN A 40 -11.42 -32.29 14.09
C GLN A 40 -10.48 -32.17 12.88
N ASP A 41 -10.31 -33.24 12.09
CA ASP A 41 -9.31 -33.30 11.01
C ASP A 41 -9.88 -33.77 9.66
N ALA A 42 -11.20 -33.93 9.56
CA ALA A 42 -11.87 -34.31 8.32
C ALA A 42 -13.31 -33.81 8.25
N ALA A 43 -13.83 -33.71 7.04
CA ALA A 43 -15.25 -33.53 6.78
C ALA A 43 -15.78 -34.77 6.05
N GLU A 44 -16.78 -35.42 6.63
CA GLU A 44 -17.51 -36.47 5.94
C GLU A 44 -18.63 -35.84 5.12
N ILE A 45 -18.57 -36.04 3.80
CA ILE A 45 -19.51 -35.52 2.84
C ILE A 45 -20.41 -36.66 2.37
N SER A 46 -21.73 -36.48 2.48
CA SER A 46 -22.73 -37.43 2.01
C SER A 46 -23.73 -36.72 1.09
N LEU A 47 -24.00 -37.27 -0.09
CA LEU A 47 -25.03 -36.79 -1.00
C LEU A 47 -26.19 -37.79 -1.01
N ALA A 48 -27.40 -37.30 -0.78
CA ALA A 48 -28.62 -38.10 -0.80
C ALA A 48 -29.61 -37.60 -1.86
N ASN A 49 -30.39 -38.52 -2.43
CA ASN A 49 -31.51 -38.18 -3.32
C ASN A 49 -32.75 -37.73 -2.51
N ALA A 50 -33.83 -37.38 -3.20
CA ALA A 50 -35.08 -36.92 -2.57
C ALA A 50 -35.73 -37.96 -1.63
N ASP A 51 -35.43 -39.25 -1.81
CA ASP A 51 -35.93 -40.35 -0.97
C ASP A 51 -35.03 -40.61 0.25
N GLY A 52 -33.99 -39.79 0.47
CA GLY A 52 -33.03 -39.95 1.56
C GLY A 52 -31.99 -41.05 1.34
N ILE A 53 -31.91 -41.62 0.13
CA ILE A 53 -30.93 -42.65 -0.21
C ILE A 53 -29.61 -41.98 -0.54
N CYS A 54 -28.56 -42.33 0.21
CA CYS A 54 -27.20 -41.86 -0.02
C CYS A 54 -26.64 -42.43 -1.33
N VAL A 55 -26.28 -41.54 -2.26
CA VAL A 55 -25.75 -41.89 -3.58
C VAL A 55 -24.23 -41.70 -3.69
N PHE A 56 -23.65 -40.91 -2.80
CA PHE A 56 -22.21 -40.71 -2.73
C PHE A 56 -21.81 -40.36 -1.30
N ARG A 57 -20.74 -40.96 -0.81
CA ARG A 57 -20.16 -40.65 0.50
C ARG A 57 -18.65 -40.66 0.39
N SER A 58 -18.01 -39.62 0.91
CA SER A 58 -16.56 -39.50 0.90
C SER A 58 -16.08 -38.71 2.10
N THR A 59 -14.91 -39.08 2.60
CA THR A 59 -14.21 -38.34 3.65
C THR A 59 -13.21 -37.42 2.98
N VAL A 60 -13.34 -36.12 3.22
CA VAL A 60 -12.42 -35.09 2.76
C VAL A 60 -11.52 -34.70 3.93
N SER A 61 -10.24 -35.06 3.83
CA SER A 61 -9.20 -34.76 4.81
C SER A 61 -8.09 -33.89 4.18
N ARG A 62 -7.00 -33.65 4.93
CA ARG A 62 -5.81 -32.95 4.43
C ARG A 62 -5.26 -33.58 3.14
N ASP A 63 -5.22 -34.91 3.06
CA ASP A 63 -4.63 -35.64 1.94
C ASP A 63 -5.56 -35.80 0.73
N THR A 64 -6.81 -35.35 0.83
CA THR A 64 -7.77 -35.44 -0.28
C THR A 64 -7.51 -34.36 -1.33
N GLU A 65 -7.14 -34.76 -2.54
CA GLU A 65 -7.04 -33.85 -3.67
C GLU A 65 -8.41 -33.23 -4.00
N CYS A 66 -8.50 -31.91 -3.91
CA CYS A 66 -9.70 -31.17 -4.25
C CYS A 66 -9.36 -29.72 -4.58
N CYS A 67 -10.19 -29.08 -5.40
CA CYS A 67 -9.98 -27.69 -5.79
C CYS A 67 -11.29 -26.95 -6.01
N ARG A 68 -11.24 -25.62 -5.86
CA ARG A 68 -12.32 -24.74 -6.25
C ARG A 68 -12.34 -24.60 -7.77
N VAL A 69 -13.50 -24.77 -8.39
CA VAL A 69 -13.72 -24.57 -9.82
C VAL A 69 -14.70 -23.42 -10.01
N GLY A 70 -14.18 -22.26 -10.43
CA GLY A 70 -15.00 -21.06 -10.62
C GLY A 70 -15.61 -20.52 -9.32
N LYS A 71 -16.79 -19.89 -9.43
CA LYS A 71 -17.43 -19.19 -8.29
C LYS A 71 -18.38 -20.07 -7.48
N GLN A 72 -18.79 -21.22 -8.00
CA GLN A 72 -19.90 -22.02 -7.46
C GLN A 72 -19.64 -23.54 -7.49
N SER A 73 -18.46 -23.99 -7.92
CA SER A 73 -18.19 -25.42 -8.04
C SER A 73 -16.96 -25.86 -7.26
N PHE A 74 -16.96 -27.12 -6.84
CA PHE A 74 -15.89 -27.75 -6.08
C PHE A 74 -15.62 -29.14 -6.65
N LEU A 75 -14.35 -29.41 -6.97
CA LEU A 75 -13.89 -30.69 -7.48
C LEU A 75 -13.24 -31.47 -6.35
N ILE A 76 -13.57 -32.75 -6.21
CA ILE A 76 -12.99 -33.67 -5.22
C ILE A 76 -12.53 -34.92 -5.95
N THR A 77 -11.33 -35.39 -5.68
CA THR A 77 -10.75 -36.59 -6.29
C THR A 77 -10.47 -37.66 -5.24
N PRO A 78 -11.50 -38.42 -4.80
CA PRO A 78 -11.28 -39.55 -3.91
C PRO A 78 -10.74 -40.75 -4.68
N GLY A 79 -9.42 -40.88 -4.80
CA GLY A 79 -8.77 -42.02 -5.45
C GLY A 79 -8.88 -41.99 -6.99
N MET A 80 -9.41 -43.05 -7.62
CA MET A 80 -9.38 -43.23 -9.09
C MET A 80 -10.51 -42.52 -9.87
N GLY A 81 -11.19 -41.54 -9.26
CA GLY A 81 -12.27 -40.81 -9.93
C GLY A 81 -12.46 -39.41 -9.36
N SER A 82 -12.82 -38.45 -10.21
CA SER A 82 -13.11 -37.07 -9.80
C SER A 82 -14.61 -36.82 -9.79
N VAL A 83 -15.08 -36.10 -8.78
CA VAL A 83 -16.48 -35.65 -8.66
C VAL A 83 -16.54 -34.14 -8.61
N LEU A 84 -17.50 -33.57 -9.34
CA LEU A 84 -17.75 -32.14 -9.37
C LEU A 84 -19.08 -31.84 -8.69
N LEU A 85 -19.01 -31.00 -7.66
CA LEU A 85 -20.15 -30.42 -6.95
C LEU A 85 -20.39 -29.02 -7.49
N HIS A 86 -21.62 -28.71 -7.88
CA HIS A 86 -22.02 -27.36 -8.29
C HIS A 86 -23.19 -26.88 -7.43
N PHE A 87 -23.00 -25.74 -6.76
CA PHE A 87 -23.93 -25.19 -5.78
C PHE A 87 -24.92 -24.22 -6.44
N PRO A 88 -26.20 -24.20 -6.02
CA PRO A 88 -27.21 -23.31 -6.58
C PRO A 88 -26.83 -21.84 -6.52
N THR A 89 -26.16 -21.42 -5.44
CA THR A 89 -25.73 -20.03 -5.23
C THR A 89 -24.26 -19.91 -4.84
N PRO A 90 -23.58 -18.78 -5.14
CA PRO A 90 -22.22 -18.51 -4.67
C PRO A 90 -22.10 -18.46 -3.15
N ASN A 91 -23.17 -18.06 -2.44
CA ASN A 91 -23.17 -17.97 -0.99
C ASN A 91 -23.13 -19.36 -0.35
N GLU A 92 -23.93 -20.31 -0.84
CA GLU A 92 -23.89 -21.71 -0.38
C GLU A 92 -22.54 -22.36 -0.65
N PHE A 93 -21.96 -22.10 -1.84
CA PHE A 93 -20.60 -22.53 -2.13
C PHE A 93 -19.59 -21.97 -1.13
N CYS A 94 -19.65 -20.67 -0.83
CA CYS A 94 -18.75 -20.05 0.15
C CYS A 94 -18.92 -20.65 1.55
N SER A 95 -20.15 -20.89 2.00
CA SER A 95 -20.42 -21.56 3.28
C SER A 95 -19.84 -22.97 3.33
N PHE A 96 -20.07 -23.77 2.28
CA PHE A 96 -19.49 -25.11 2.15
C PHE A 96 -17.95 -25.08 2.14
N TYR A 97 -17.37 -24.18 1.33
CA TYR A 97 -15.92 -24.05 1.19
C TYR A 97 -15.26 -23.65 2.51
N ASN A 98 -15.89 -22.75 3.29
CA ASN A 98 -15.38 -22.37 4.62
C ASN A 98 -15.44 -23.53 5.62
N ILE A 99 -16.50 -24.35 5.58
CA ILE A 99 -16.59 -25.56 6.39
C ILE A 99 -15.46 -26.53 6.04
N LEU A 100 -15.22 -26.79 4.76
CA LEU A 100 -14.12 -27.66 4.34
C LEU A 100 -12.75 -27.09 4.66
N LYS A 101 -12.56 -25.77 4.50
CA LYS A 101 -11.32 -25.07 4.86
C LYS A 101 -10.98 -25.36 6.33
N ASN A 102 -11.96 -25.21 7.23
CA ASN A 102 -11.75 -25.43 8.66
C ASN A 102 -11.46 -26.89 9.03
N CYS A 103 -11.98 -27.87 8.28
CA CYS A 103 -11.88 -29.29 8.64
C CYS A 103 -10.71 -30.04 7.98
N ARG A 104 -10.17 -29.58 6.86
CA ARG A 104 -9.02 -30.23 6.19
C ARG A 104 -7.68 -29.98 6.89
N GLY A 105 -7.70 -29.56 8.15
CA GLY A 105 -6.48 -29.17 8.84
C GLY A 105 -5.79 -27.97 8.17
N HIS A 106 -6.54 -27.02 7.60
CA HIS A 106 -6.16 -25.62 7.83
C HIS A 106 -6.48 -25.30 9.30
N ASN A 107 -5.80 -25.99 10.21
CA ASN A 107 -5.16 -25.23 11.25
C ASN A 107 -4.46 -24.12 10.47
N LEU A 108 -4.77 -22.87 10.77
CA LEU A 108 -3.74 -21.86 10.64
C LEU A 108 -2.55 -22.53 11.33
N GLU A 109 -1.59 -23.08 10.57
CA GLU A 109 -0.26 -23.16 11.13
C GLU A 109 -0.05 -21.73 11.57
N HIS A 110 -0.02 -21.56 12.89
CA HIS A 110 0.08 -20.27 13.52
C HIS A 110 1.50 -19.78 13.19
N SER A 111 1.65 -19.32 11.95
CA SER A 111 2.85 -18.69 11.47
C SER A 111 3.00 -17.41 12.27
N ALA A 112 4.24 -16.99 12.51
CA ALA A 112 4.51 -15.72 13.20
C ALA A 112 3.69 -14.57 12.59
N PHE A 113 3.50 -14.58 11.25
CA PHE A 113 2.62 -13.63 10.55
C PHE A 113 1.15 -13.69 11.00
N SER A 114 0.56 -14.89 11.05
CA SER A 114 -0.85 -15.08 11.40
C SER A 114 -1.16 -14.77 12.87
N GLU A 115 -0.19 -14.96 13.77
CA GLU A 115 -0.34 -14.63 15.19
C GLU A 115 -0.33 -13.11 15.41
N ARG A 116 0.52 -12.40 14.67
CA ARG A 116 0.73 -10.94 14.83
C ARG A 116 -0.19 -10.07 13.98
N THR A 117 -0.96 -10.65 13.06
CA THR A 117 -1.75 -9.91 12.06
C THR A 117 -3.20 -10.37 12.00
N GLU A 118 -4.15 -9.42 12.07
CA GLU A 118 -5.57 -9.68 11.83
C GLU A 118 -5.82 -10.10 10.37
N GLU A 119 -6.63 -11.15 10.17
CA GLU A 119 -6.92 -11.71 8.84
C GLU A 119 -7.49 -10.66 7.88
N SER A 120 -8.38 -9.78 8.34
CA SER A 120 -8.94 -8.70 7.52
C SER A 120 -7.88 -7.72 7.04
N SER A 121 -6.91 -7.39 7.89
CA SER A 121 -5.78 -6.52 7.50
C SER A 121 -4.89 -7.24 6.48
N ALA A 122 -4.52 -8.50 6.74
CA ALA A 122 -3.67 -9.28 5.86
C ALA A 122 -4.28 -9.45 4.46
N VAL A 123 -5.58 -9.75 4.37
CA VAL A 123 -6.26 -9.92 3.08
C VAL A 123 -6.26 -8.62 2.29
N GLN A 124 -6.59 -7.49 2.93
CA GLN A 124 -6.57 -6.18 2.26
C GLN A 124 -5.15 -5.81 1.80
N TYR A 125 -4.15 -6.09 2.63
CA TYR A 125 -2.74 -5.85 2.34
C TYR A 125 -2.27 -6.61 1.10
N PHE A 126 -2.45 -7.93 1.05
CA PHE A 126 -2.00 -8.71 -0.11
C PHE A 126 -2.85 -8.45 -1.37
N GLN A 127 -4.13 -8.09 -1.22
CA GLN A 127 -4.94 -7.63 -2.35
C GLN A 127 -4.41 -6.34 -2.95
N PHE A 128 -4.01 -5.38 -2.11
CA PHE A 128 -3.42 -4.12 -2.55
C PHE A 128 -2.14 -4.35 -3.38
N TYR A 129 -1.23 -5.19 -2.88
CA TYR A 129 0.03 -5.51 -3.59
C TYR A 129 -0.14 -6.42 -4.80
N GLY A 130 -1.29 -7.10 -4.92
CA GLY A 130 -1.67 -7.88 -6.10
C GLY A 130 -2.03 -7.05 -7.34
N TYR A 131 -2.21 -5.72 -7.22
CA TYR A 131 -2.49 -4.84 -8.36
C TYR A 131 -1.21 -4.40 -9.08
N LEU A 132 -1.15 -4.60 -10.40
CA LEU A 132 -0.04 -4.13 -11.24
C LEU A 132 0.18 -2.62 -11.17
N SER A 133 -0.89 -1.83 -10.98
CA SER A 133 -0.79 -0.38 -10.83
C SER A 133 0.01 0.02 -9.58
N GLN A 134 -0.07 -0.75 -8.50
CA GLN A 134 0.72 -0.46 -7.29
C GLN A 134 2.18 -0.83 -7.49
N GLN A 135 2.45 -1.96 -8.15
CA GLN A 135 3.82 -2.33 -8.55
C GLN A 135 4.42 -1.27 -9.50
N GLN A 136 3.63 -0.75 -10.43
CA GLN A 136 4.05 0.32 -11.33
C GLN A 136 4.39 1.60 -10.55
N ASN A 137 3.55 2.03 -9.60
CA ASN A 137 3.84 3.21 -8.76
C ASN A 137 5.20 3.08 -8.07
N MET A 138 5.48 1.91 -7.51
CA MET A 138 6.75 1.60 -6.86
C MET A 138 7.93 1.58 -7.84
N MET A 139 7.77 0.98 -9.02
CA MET A 139 8.84 0.87 -10.02
C MET A 139 9.11 2.20 -10.75
N GLN A 140 8.13 3.09 -10.85
CA GLN A 140 8.29 4.42 -11.45
C GLN A 140 8.99 5.43 -10.51
N ASP A 141 9.06 5.13 -9.21
CA ASP A 141 9.96 5.84 -8.31
C ASP A 141 11.41 5.49 -8.69
N TYR A 142 12.02 6.37 -9.47
CA TYR A 142 13.37 6.18 -9.99
C TYR A 142 14.44 6.28 -8.90
N VAL A 143 14.22 7.13 -7.88
CA VAL A 143 15.13 7.25 -6.73
C VAL A 143 15.18 5.91 -6.02
N ARG A 144 14.02 5.30 -5.75
CA ARG A 144 13.93 3.95 -5.21
C ARG A 144 14.59 2.93 -6.12
N THR A 145 14.02 2.69 -7.30
CA THR A 145 14.38 1.54 -8.15
C THR A 145 15.83 1.65 -8.63
N GLY A 146 16.27 2.85 -9.01
CA GLY A 146 17.64 3.10 -9.45
C GLY A 146 18.65 2.95 -8.32
N THR A 147 18.33 3.33 -7.08
CA THR A 147 19.27 3.18 -5.96
C THR A 147 19.44 1.72 -5.56
N TYR A 148 18.37 0.92 -5.55
CA TYR A 148 18.45 -0.53 -5.37
C TYR A 148 19.32 -1.20 -6.45
N GLN A 149 19.09 -0.84 -7.73
CA GLN A 149 19.89 -1.37 -8.82
C GLN A 149 21.37 -1.01 -8.65
N ARG A 150 21.69 0.25 -8.35
CA ARG A 150 23.08 0.68 -8.11
C ARG A 150 23.69 -0.05 -6.92
N ALA A 151 22.99 -0.16 -5.80
CA ALA A 151 23.47 -0.84 -4.61
C ALA A 151 23.85 -2.30 -4.89
N ILE A 152 23.01 -3.03 -5.64
CA ILE A 152 23.25 -4.43 -6.00
C ILE A 152 24.38 -4.56 -7.03
N LEU A 153 24.37 -3.77 -8.10
CA LEU A 153 25.36 -3.87 -9.19
C LEU A 153 26.75 -3.38 -8.76
N GLN A 154 26.86 -2.31 -7.97
CA GLN A 154 28.16 -1.81 -7.49
C GLN A 154 28.79 -2.75 -6.45
N ASN A 155 27.97 -3.53 -5.76
CA ASN A 155 28.39 -4.58 -4.84
C ASN A 155 28.29 -5.99 -5.45
N HIS A 156 28.53 -6.13 -6.76
CA HIS A 156 28.36 -7.41 -7.45
C HIS A 156 29.14 -8.57 -6.83
N LEU A 157 30.21 -8.35 -6.05
CA LEU A 157 30.93 -9.41 -5.33
C LEU A 157 30.08 -10.09 -4.25
N ASP A 158 29.09 -9.39 -3.70
CA ASP A 158 28.14 -9.92 -2.73
C ASP A 158 27.04 -10.78 -3.39
N PHE A 159 26.95 -10.74 -4.73
CA PHE A 159 25.92 -11.44 -5.50
C PHE A 159 26.50 -12.48 -6.47
N LYS A 160 27.69 -12.26 -7.02
CA LYS A 160 28.28 -13.12 -8.05
C LYS A 160 28.48 -14.55 -7.54
N ASP A 161 27.90 -15.51 -8.26
CA ASP A 161 27.91 -16.94 -7.94
C ASP A 161 27.25 -17.29 -6.58
N LYS A 162 26.49 -16.36 -5.99
CA LYS A 162 25.80 -16.49 -4.70
C LYS A 162 24.34 -16.93 -4.85
N VAL A 163 23.78 -17.43 -3.75
CA VAL A 163 22.36 -17.71 -3.58
C VAL A 163 21.70 -16.53 -2.86
N VAL A 164 20.60 -16.03 -3.40
CA VAL A 164 19.90 -14.84 -2.88
C VAL A 164 18.47 -15.18 -2.53
N LEU A 165 17.96 -14.62 -1.43
CA LEU A 165 16.53 -14.61 -1.10
C LEU A 165 15.97 -13.20 -1.33
N ASP A 166 14.93 -13.08 -2.13
CA ASP A 166 14.17 -11.84 -2.35
C ASP A 166 12.83 -11.94 -1.62
N VAL A 167 12.67 -11.18 -0.53
CA VAL A 167 11.53 -11.25 0.39
C VAL A 167 10.48 -10.21 0.02
N GLY A 168 9.29 -10.66 -0.37
CA GLY A 168 8.24 -9.80 -0.88
C GLY A 168 8.61 -9.26 -2.25
N CYS A 169 8.94 -10.16 -3.17
CA CYS A 169 9.58 -9.79 -4.43
C CYS A 169 8.69 -8.95 -5.37
N GLY A 170 7.37 -8.91 -5.13
CA GLY A 170 6.42 -8.18 -5.95
C GLY A 170 6.50 -8.66 -7.41
N SER A 171 6.85 -7.75 -8.32
CA SER A 171 7.09 -8.08 -9.74
C SER A 171 8.37 -8.90 -10.00
N GLY A 172 9.24 -9.06 -8.99
CA GLY A 172 10.54 -9.72 -9.08
C GLY A 172 11.69 -8.79 -9.47
N ILE A 173 11.48 -7.47 -9.51
CA ILE A 173 12.46 -6.50 -10.03
C ILE A 173 13.85 -6.60 -9.34
N LEU A 174 13.88 -6.80 -8.02
CA LEU A 174 15.14 -6.94 -7.27
C LEU A 174 15.85 -8.27 -7.58
N SER A 175 15.08 -9.34 -7.75
CA SER A 175 15.61 -10.63 -8.24
C SER A 175 16.29 -10.50 -9.60
N PHE A 176 15.74 -9.70 -10.53
CA PHE A 176 16.41 -9.43 -11.81
C PHE A 176 17.73 -8.69 -11.62
N PHE A 177 17.81 -7.70 -10.71
CA PHE A 177 19.06 -7.00 -10.40
C PHE A 177 20.11 -7.93 -9.78
N ALA A 178 19.71 -8.83 -8.88
CA ALA A 178 20.61 -9.82 -8.31
C ALA A 178 21.20 -10.75 -9.39
N VAL A 179 20.38 -11.20 -10.34
CA VAL A 179 20.84 -11.99 -11.50
C VAL A 179 21.79 -11.20 -12.40
N GLN A 180 21.50 -9.92 -12.65
CA GLN A 180 22.39 -9.01 -13.40
C GLN A 180 23.74 -8.84 -12.71
N ALA A 181 23.78 -8.81 -11.38
CA ALA A 181 25.02 -8.80 -10.58
C ALA A 181 25.74 -10.16 -10.53
N GLY A 182 25.16 -11.22 -11.12
CA GLY A 182 25.78 -12.53 -11.24
C GLY A 182 25.28 -13.59 -10.25
N ALA A 183 24.14 -13.39 -9.57
CA ALA A 183 23.58 -14.39 -8.64
C ALA A 183 23.37 -15.77 -9.27
N ARG A 184 23.98 -16.81 -8.72
CA ARG A 184 23.82 -18.19 -9.20
C ARG A 184 22.36 -18.62 -9.17
N LYS A 185 21.67 -18.28 -8.07
CA LYS A 185 20.28 -18.66 -7.80
C LYS A 185 19.59 -17.57 -6.98
N VAL A 186 18.33 -17.28 -7.29
CA VAL A 186 17.48 -16.37 -6.52
C VAL A 186 16.17 -17.09 -6.17
N TYR A 187 15.82 -17.12 -4.90
CA TYR A 187 14.50 -17.54 -4.42
C TYR A 187 13.67 -16.29 -4.18
N ALA A 188 12.61 -16.10 -4.98
CA ALA A 188 11.80 -14.90 -4.96
C ALA A 188 10.44 -15.20 -4.30
N VAL A 189 10.29 -14.82 -3.02
CA VAL A 189 9.10 -15.12 -2.23
C VAL A 189 8.10 -13.98 -2.34
N GLU A 190 6.86 -14.29 -2.71
CA GLU A 190 5.77 -13.31 -2.81
C GLU A 190 4.43 -13.92 -2.36
N ALA A 191 3.77 -13.23 -1.43
CA ALA A 191 2.56 -13.75 -0.80
C ALA A 191 1.27 -13.38 -1.55
N SER A 192 1.27 -12.29 -2.32
CA SER A 192 0.13 -11.87 -3.12
C SER A 192 0.04 -12.63 -4.44
N THR A 193 -1.04 -12.38 -5.19
CA THR A 193 -1.21 -12.90 -6.55
C THR A 193 -0.16 -12.37 -7.53
N MET A 194 0.63 -11.35 -7.15
CA MET A 194 1.71 -10.81 -7.97
C MET A 194 2.78 -11.85 -8.30
N ALA A 195 2.94 -12.88 -7.47
CA ALA A 195 3.83 -14.02 -7.75
C ALA A 195 3.59 -14.63 -9.14
N GLN A 196 2.34 -14.67 -9.61
CA GLN A 196 2.00 -15.19 -10.94
C GLN A 196 2.56 -14.29 -12.05
N HIS A 197 2.55 -12.97 -11.85
CA HIS A 197 3.13 -12.02 -12.80
C HIS A 197 4.66 -12.04 -12.77
N ALA A 198 5.27 -12.19 -11.59
CA ALA A 198 6.71 -12.39 -11.45
C ALA A 198 7.17 -13.64 -12.23
N GLU A 199 6.46 -14.77 -12.10
CA GLU A 199 6.75 -15.99 -12.85
C GLU A 199 6.67 -15.79 -14.37
N VAL A 200 5.68 -15.03 -14.85
CA VAL A 200 5.57 -14.65 -16.28
C VAL A 200 6.79 -13.83 -16.72
N LEU A 201 7.23 -12.86 -15.92
CA LEU A 201 8.41 -12.05 -16.23
C LEU A 201 9.69 -12.90 -16.24
N VAL A 202 9.86 -13.81 -15.27
CA VAL A 202 11.01 -14.72 -15.19
C VAL A 202 11.11 -15.58 -16.44
N ARG A 203 9.98 -16.16 -16.88
CA ARG A 203 9.92 -16.97 -18.11
C ARG A 203 10.25 -16.16 -19.36
N ASN A 204 9.62 -15.00 -19.51
CA ASN A 204 9.81 -14.15 -20.70
C ASN A 204 11.24 -13.61 -20.81
N ASN A 205 11.91 -13.37 -19.69
CA ASN A 205 13.31 -12.93 -19.66
C ASN A 205 14.32 -14.09 -19.69
N ARG A 206 13.85 -15.34 -19.81
CA ARG A 206 14.68 -16.55 -19.91
C ARG A 206 15.60 -16.78 -18.71
N LEU A 207 15.05 -16.56 -17.51
CA LEU A 207 15.78 -16.69 -16.24
C LEU A 207 15.18 -17.74 -15.30
N TRP A 208 14.34 -18.65 -15.81
CA TRP A 208 13.65 -19.69 -15.03
C TRP A 208 14.60 -20.70 -14.35
N ASP A 209 15.82 -20.82 -14.84
CA ASP A 209 16.88 -21.66 -14.27
C ASP A 209 17.55 -20.99 -13.06
N ARG A 210 17.58 -19.65 -13.04
CA ARG A 210 18.24 -18.83 -12.01
C ARG A 210 17.29 -18.21 -10.99
N ILE A 211 16.07 -17.83 -11.37
CA ILE A 211 15.07 -17.24 -10.46
C ILE A 211 13.94 -18.26 -10.26
N VAL A 212 13.68 -18.61 -8.99
CA VAL A 212 12.58 -19.50 -8.58
C VAL A 212 11.57 -18.69 -7.80
N VAL A 213 10.38 -18.47 -8.38
CA VAL A 213 9.30 -17.76 -7.69
C VAL A 213 8.58 -18.74 -6.76
N ILE A 214 8.48 -18.36 -5.48
CA ILE A 214 7.85 -19.17 -4.44
C ILE A 214 6.63 -18.40 -3.90
N PRO A 215 5.41 -18.79 -4.31
CA PRO A 215 4.20 -18.13 -3.81
C PRO A 215 3.95 -18.51 -2.35
N GLY A 216 3.79 -17.50 -1.49
CA GLY A 216 3.50 -17.68 -0.07
C GLY A 216 4.15 -16.63 0.82
N LYS A 217 3.81 -16.66 2.10
CA LYS A 217 4.43 -15.78 3.10
C LYS A 217 5.80 -16.34 3.49
N VAL A 218 6.78 -15.46 3.71
CA VAL A 218 8.13 -15.86 4.09
C VAL A 218 8.15 -16.63 5.42
N GLU A 219 7.14 -16.47 6.26
CA GLU A 219 6.97 -17.20 7.51
C GLU A 219 6.53 -18.66 7.30
N GLU A 220 5.88 -18.97 6.17
CA GLU A 220 5.16 -20.22 5.89
C GLU A 220 5.84 -21.07 4.80
N VAL A 221 6.68 -20.47 3.94
CA VAL A 221 7.38 -21.18 2.87
C VAL A 221 8.63 -21.91 3.36
N SER A 222 9.13 -22.84 2.55
CA SER A 222 10.41 -23.51 2.75
C SER A 222 11.37 -23.16 1.61
N ILE A 223 12.61 -22.82 1.96
CA ILE A 223 13.70 -22.56 1.01
C ILE A 223 14.65 -23.78 1.06
N PRO A 224 15.05 -24.34 -0.10
CA PRO A 224 15.75 -25.63 -0.14
C PRO A 224 17.22 -25.60 0.29
N GLU A 225 17.84 -24.41 0.36
CA GLU A 225 19.22 -24.22 0.80
C GLU A 225 19.36 -22.86 1.53
N GLU A 226 20.39 -22.71 2.36
CA GLU A 226 20.72 -21.41 2.96
C GLU A 226 21.24 -20.43 1.89
N VAL A 227 21.01 -19.14 2.12
CA VAL A 227 21.33 -18.05 1.19
C VAL A 227 22.49 -17.21 1.68
N ASP A 228 23.26 -16.66 0.75
CA ASP A 228 24.41 -15.78 1.04
C ASP A 228 23.99 -14.33 1.28
N ALA A 229 22.88 -13.90 0.65
CA ALA A 229 22.33 -12.56 0.81
C ALA A 229 20.80 -12.56 0.82
N ILE A 230 20.20 -11.65 1.59
CA ILE A 230 18.76 -11.37 1.56
C ILE A 230 18.52 -9.95 1.05
N VAL A 231 17.76 -9.81 -0.03
CA VAL A 231 17.29 -8.54 -0.57
C VAL A 231 15.81 -8.36 -0.25
N SER A 232 15.41 -7.13 0.07
CA SER A 232 14.01 -6.77 0.20
C SER A 232 13.83 -5.26 0.09
N GLU A 233 12.59 -4.85 -0.17
CA GLU A 233 12.13 -3.50 0.07
C GLU A 233 11.00 -3.56 1.12
N PRO A 234 11.35 -3.58 2.41
CA PRO A 234 10.38 -3.72 3.50
C PRO A 234 9.98 -2.39 4.14
N MET A 235 10.31 -1.24 3.54
CA MET A 235 10.18 0.07 4.19
C MET A 235 8.78 0.65 3.96
N GLY A 236 8.08 0.94 5.05
CA GLY A 236 6.84 1.73 5.02
C GLY A 236 7.06 3.19 5.41
N TYR A 237 5.95 3.92 5.58
CA TYR A 237 5.98 5.24 6.23
C TYR A 237 6.69 5.17 7.60
N MET A 238 7.49 6.19 7.90
CA MET A 238 8.35 6.21 9.10
C MET A 238 9.23 4.97 9.23
N LEU A 239 9.67 4.37 8.12
CA LEU A 239 10.41 3.10 8.02
C LEU A 239 9.59 1.85 8.43
N PHE A 240 8.83 1.92 9.51
CA PHE A 240 8.25 0.77 10.21
C PHE A 240 6.82 0.40 9.79
N ASN A 241 6.05 1.31 9.19
CA ASN A 241 4.67 1.02 8.81
C ASN A 241 4.59 -0.24 7.93
N GLU A 242 3.44 -0.92 7.95
CA GLU A 242 3.21 -2.22 7.26
C GLU A 242 3.84 -3.43 7.96
N ARG A 243 4.74 -3.22 8.93
CA ARG A 243 5.39 -4.28 9.72
C ARG A 243 6.07 -5.34 8.85
N MET A 244 6.51 -4.96 7.65
CA MET A 244 7.21 -5.85 6.71
C MET A 244 8.67 -6.09 7.15
N LEU A 245 9.27 -5.19 7.93
CA LEU A 245 10.58 -5.39 8.54
C LEU A 245 10.63 -6.65 9.43
N GLU A 246 9.53 -7.02 10.09
CA GLU A 246 9.47 -8.26 10.86
C GLU A 246 9.61 -9.50 9.96
N SER A 247 8.92 -9.53 8.81
CA SER A 247 9.09 -10.58 7.80
C SER A 247 10.52 -10.60 7.22
N TYR A 248 11.13 -9.42 7.06
CA TYR A 248 12.52 -9.31 6.62
C TYR A 248 13.49 -9.89 7.65
N LEU A 249 13.32 -9.58 8.95
CA LEU A 249 14.14 -10.14 10.02
C LEU A 249 13.89 -11.66 10.19
N HIS A 250 12.65 -12.14 10.04
CA HIS A 250 12.31 -13.57 10.10
C HIS A 250 13.06 -14.38 9.05
N SER A 251 13.24 -13.79 7.86
CA SER A 251 13.91 -14.46 6.75
C SER A 251 15.39 -14.78 7.03
N LYS A 252 16.01 -14.15 8.05
CA LYS A 252 17.38 -14.46 8.48
C LYS A 252 17.59 -15.90 8.92
N LYS A 253 16.53 -16.65 9.23
CA LYS A 253 16.63 -18.10 9.50
C LYS A 253 17.23 -18.90 8.33
N TRP A 254 17.23 -18.35 7.11
CA TRP A 254 17.89 -18.93 5.94
C TRP A 254 19.22 -18.27 5.58
N LEU A 255 19.62 -17.20 6.28
CA LEU A 255 20.87 -16.51 6.01
C LEU A 255 22.04 -17.29 6.58
N LYS A 256 23.04 -17.58 5.75
CA LYS A 256 24.28 -18.21 6.21
C LYS A 256 24.98 -17.36 7.28
N PRO A 257 25.75 -17.95 8.20
CA PRO A 257 26.69 -17.20 9.02
C PRO A 257 27.63 -16.36 8.15
N GLY A 258 27.69 -15.05 8.39
CA GLY A 258 28.46 -14.10 7.57
C GLY A 258 27.79 -13.70 6.26
N GLY A 259 26.55 -14.13 6.00
CA GLY A 259 25.73 -13.61 4.93
C GLY A 259 25.28 -12.17 5.19
N ASN A 260 24.83 -11.48 4.14
CA ASN A 260 24.51 -10.04 4.20
C ASN A 260 23.03 -9.74 3.93
N MET A 261 22.60 -8.54 4.28
CA MET A 261 21.24 -8.03 4.11
C MET A 261 21.27 -6.72 3.33
N PHE A 262 20.40 -6.59 2.33
CA PHE A 262 20.22 -5.41 1.49
C PHE A 262 18.75 -4.97 1.53
N PRO A 263 18.39 -3.89 2.28
CA PRO A 263 19.28 -3.01 3.05
C PRO A 263 19.85 -3.66 4.33
N THR A 264 20.99 -3.16 4.79
CA THR A 264 21.70 -3.67 5.98
C THR A 264 21.26 -2.96 7.25
N MET A 265 20.90 -1.68 7.13
CA MET A 265 20.59 -0.81 8.24
C MET A 265 19.54 0.23 7.83
N GLY A 266 18.69 0.64 8.76
CA GLY A 266 17.76 1.76 8.61
C GLY A 266 17.96 2.81 9.69
N ASP A 267 18.05 4.07 9.29
CA ASP A 267 18.14 5.24 10.15
C ASP A 267 16.82 6.00 10.10
N VAL A 268 16.13 6.11 11.22
CA VAL A 268 14.97 7.01 11.37
C VAL A 268 15.43 8.32 11.95
N HIS A 269 15.08 9.40 11.26
CA HIS A 269 15.34 10.75 11.69
C HIS A 269 14.08 11.39 12.23
N LEU A 270 14.24 12.20 13.29
CA LEU A 270 13.18 13.02 13.83
C LEU A 270 13.68 14.43 14.14
N ALA A 271 12.87 15.45 13.86
CA ALA A 271 13.19 16.85 14.16
C ALA A 271 11.92 17.65 14.53
N PRO A 272 11.99 18.60 15.48
CA PRO A 272 10.87 19.48 15.80
C PRO A 272 10.63 20.48 14.66
N PHE A 273 9.37 20.75 14.36
CA PHE A 273 8.98 21.70 13.31
C PHE A 273 7.97 22.74 13.79
N THR A 274 7.93 23.86 13.06
CA THR A 274 6.86 24.87 13.16
C THR A 274 6.05 24.94 11.88
N ASP A 275 4.74 24.71 11.96
CA ASP A 275 3.80 24.88 10.83
C ASP A 275 2.40 25.20 11.38
N GLU A 276 2.17 26.49 11.60
CA GLU A 276 0.90 27.02 12.10
C GLU A 276 -0.26 26.70 11.16
N GLN A 277 -0.02 26.75 9.84
CA GLN A 277 -1.06 26.50 8.84
C GLN A 277 -1.54 25.06 8.92
N LEU A 278 -0.63 24.09 9.01
CA LEU A 278 -0.98 22.68 9.17
C LEU A 278 -1.75 22.44 10.48
N TYR A 279 -1.31 23.06 11.57
CA TYR A 279 -1.95 22.92 12.88
C TYR A 279 -3.38 23.47 12.86
N MET A 280 -3.58 24.67 12.30
CA MET A 280 -4.88 25.32 12.17
C MET A 280 -5.82 24.63 11.17
N GLU A 281 -5.27 23.92 10.17
CA GLU A 281 -6.05 23.10 9.25
C GLU A 281 -6.85 22.01 10.00
N GLN A 282 -6.27 21.41 11.06
CA GLN A 282 -6.96 20.38 11.83
C GLN A 282 -8.16 20.94 12.59
N PHE A 283 -7.99 22.11 13.22
CA PHE A 283 -9.11 22.81 13.87
C PHE A 283 -10.17 23.24 12.86
N THR A 284 -9.77 23.70 11.68
CA THR A 284 -10.70 24.12 10.62
C THR A 284 -11.57 22.94 10.16
N LYS A 285 -10.98 21.75 9.97
CA LYS A 285 -11.74 20.52 9.68
C LYS A 285 -12.67 20.14 10.82
N ALA A 286 -12.16 20.14 12.07
CA ALA A 286 -12.94 19.81 13.25
C ALA A 286 -14.11 20.77 13.51
N ASN A 287 -13.96 22.04 13.13
CA ASN A 287 -14.99 23.06 13.30
C ASN A 287 -16.22 22.81 12.41
N PHE A 288 -16.16 21.91 11.43
CA PHE A 288 -17.37 21.38 10.79
C PHE A 288 -18.37 20.84 11.83
N TRP A 289 -17.89 20.17 12.87
CA TRP A 289 -18.74 19.62 13.93
C TRP A 289 -19.24 20.69 14.89
N TYR A 290 -18.68 21.91 14.87
CA TYR A 290 -19.11 22.99 15.76
C TYR A 290 -20.27 23.80 15.18
N GLN A 291 -21.29 23.09 14.68
CA GLN A 291 -22.50 23.67 14.11
C GLN A 291 -23.69 23.33 15.01
N GLN A 292 -24.35 24.36 15.55
CA GLN A 292 -25.51 24.21 16.46
C GLN A 292 -26.81 23.82 15.73
N SER A 293 -26.85 23.91 14.39
CA SER A 293 -28.04 23.60 13.60
C SER A 293 -27.70 23.10 12.20
N PHE A 294 -26.89 22.04 12.10
CA PHE A 294 -26.63 21.36 10.84
C PHE A 294 -27.88 20.58 10.42
N HIS A 295 -28.62 21.10 9.42
CA HIS A 295 -29.93 20.57 9.02
C HIS A 295 -30.91 20.38 10.19
N GLY A 296 -30.87 21.29 11.18
CA GLY A 296 -31.72 21.22 12.37
C GLY A 296 -31.19 20.35 13.51
N VAL A 297 -29.96 19.82 13.42
CA VAL A 297 -29.32 19.01 14.45
C VAL A 297 -28.07 19.73 15.00
N ASP A 298 -27.91 19.74 16.32
CA ASP A 298 -26.70 20.26 16.96
C ASP A 298 -25.59 19.19 16.96
N LEU A 299 -24.49 19.47 16.27
CA LEU A 299 -23.32 18.58 16.17
C LEU A 299 -22.22 18.92 17.19
N ALA A 300 -22.33 20.06 17.90
CA ALA A 300 -21.22 20.67 18.63
C ALA A 300 -20.63 19.78 19.73
N SER A 301 -21.43 18.86 20.27
CA SER A 301 -21.00 17.86 21.26
C SER A 301 -19.91 16.91 20.74
N LEU A 302 -19.80 16.71 19.42
CA LEU A 302 -18.80 15.84 18.79
C LEU A 302 -17.51 16.57 18.39
N ARG A 303 -17.44 17.90 18.52
CA ARG A 303 -16.25 18.67 18.13
C ARG A 303 -14.98 18.19 18.84
N GLY A 304 -15.05 17.90 20.14
CA GLY A 304 -13.90 17.43 20.92
C GLY A 304 -13.34 16.11 20.39
N ALA A 305 -14.23 15.14 20.13
CA ALA A 305 -13.87 13.85 19.54
C ALA A 305 -13.28 14.02 18.13
N ALA A 306 -13.83 14.92 17.31
CA ALA A 306 -13.31 15.21 15.98
C ALA A 306 -11.90 15.82 16.02
N VAL A 307 -11.64 16.77 16.93
CA VAL A 307 -10.28 17.31 17.13
C VAL A 307 -9.32 16.17 17.50
N GLU A 308 -9.68 15.33 18.47
CA GLU A 308 -8.85 14.20 18.87
C GLU A 308 -8.56 13.24 17.71
N GLU A 309 -9.56 12.95 16.87
CA GLU A 309 -9.41 12.10 15.69
C GLU A 309 -8.46 12.69 14.65
N TYR A 310 -8.61 13.97 14.29
CA TYR A 310 -7.72 14.61 13.31
C TYR A 310 -6.27 14.69 13.81
N PHE A 311 -6.06 14.99 15.10
CA PHE A 311 -4.73 15.04 15.70
C PHE A 311 -4.09 13.65 15.87
N LYS A 312 -4.86 12.55 15.80
CA LYS A 312 -4.34 11.17 15.80
C LYS A 312 -3.80 10.74 14.44
N GLN A 313 -4.01 11.50 13.37
CA GLN A 313 -3.54 11.15 12.03
C GLN A 313 -2.11 11.67 11.79
N PRO A 314 -1.12 10.81 11.52
CA PRO A 314 0.15 11.26 10.97
C PRO A 314 -0.07 11.87 9.58
N ILE A 315 0.60 12.99 9.29
CA ILE A 315 0.45 13.72 8.04
C ILE A 315 1.54 13.26 7.07
N VAL A 316 1.15 12.72 5.92
CA VAL A 316 2.09 12.31 4.86
C VAL A 316 2.10 13.39 3.78
N ASP A 317 3.21 14.13 3.73
CA ASP A 317 3.51 15.11 2.69
C ASP A 317 5.01 15.48 2.70
N THR A 318 5.38 16.49 1.93
CA THR A 318 6.72 17.07 1.96
C THR A 318 6.64 18.53 2.41
N PHE A 319 7.75 19.06 2.91
CA PHE A 319 7.81 20.38 3.51
C PHE A 319 9.15 21.07 3.25
N ASP A 320 9.17 22.39 3.37
CA ASP A 320 10.40 23.17 3.27
C ASP A 320 11.25 22.96 4.52
N ILE A 321 12.52 22.60 4.36
CA ILE A 321 13.43 22.31 5.47
C ILE A 321 13.60 23.46 6.48
N ARG A 322 13.26 24.70 6.10
CA ARG A 322 13.33 25.87 6.99
C ARG A 322 12.28 25.84 8.11
N ILE A 323 11.26 24.97 8.04
CA ILE A 323 10.32 24.77 9.14
C ILE A 323 10.94 24.01 10.32
N LEU A 324 12.09 23.34 10.11
CA LEU A 324 12.76 22.57 11.16
C LEU A 324 13.45 23.52 12.14
N MET A 325 13.17 23.33 13.43
CA MET A 325 13.62 24.23 14.51
C MET A 325 14.90 23.75 15.20
N ALA A 326 15.33 22.51 14.96
CA ALA A 326 16.55 21.92 15.49
C ALA A 326 17.12 20.88 14.53
N LYS A 327 18.38 20.49 14.75
CA LYS A 327 19.01 19.37 14.04
C LYS A 327 18.27 18.08 14.35
N SER A 328 18.10 17.22 13.34
CA SER A 328 17.48 15.91 13.54
C SER A 328 18.30 15.02 14.46
N ILE A 329 17.60 14.21 15.25
CA ILE A 329 18.16 13.07 15.97
C ILE A 329 17.94 11.83 15.13
N LYS A 330 18.82 10.84 15.29
CA LYS A 330 18.85 9.60 14.53
C LYS A 330 18.67 8.39 15.45
N TYR A 331 17.82 7.47 15.04
CA TYR A 331 17.65 6.16 15.65
C TYR A 331 17.92 5.08 14.61
N THR A 332 18.83 4.16 14.93
CA THR A 332 19.38 3.21 13.96
C THR A 332 18.94 1.80 14.29
N VAL A 333 18.42 1.08 13.29
CA VAL A 333 18.16 -0.36 13.35
C VAL A 333 19.12 -1.08 12.42
N ASN A 334 20.00 -1.90 12.98
CA ASN A 334 20.87 -2.80 12.21
C ASN A 334 20.13 -4.11 11.93
N PHE A 335 19.74 -4.36 10.68
CA PHE A 335 18.91 -5.51 10.34
C PHE A 335 19.66 -6.85 10.47
N LEU A 336 20.99 -6.85 10.37
CA LEU A 336 21.80 -8.05 10.63
C LEU A 336 21.67 -8.51 12.08
N GLU A 337 21.60 -7.58 13.03
CA GLU A 337 21.62 -7.86 14.47
C GLU A 337 20.22 -7.92 15.10
N ALA A 338 19.30 -7.06 14.63
CA ALA A 338 17.97 -6.91 15.21
C ALA A 338 17.13 -8.19 15.10
N LYS A 339 16.29 -8.45 16.10
CA LYS A 339 15.30 -9.53 16.11
C LYS A 339 13.91 -8.98 15.84
N GLU A 340 12.98 -9.84 15.42
CA GLU A 340 11.58 -9.45 15.22
C GLU A 340 10.98 -8.78 16.45
N ASP A 341 11.22 -9.35 17.64
CA ASP A 341 10.71 -8.82 18.90
C ASP A 341 11.20 -7.40 19.23
N ASP A 342 12.38 -7.00 18.72
CA ASP A 342 12.91 -5.65 18.93
C ASP A 342 12.03 -4.60 18.24
N LEU A 343 11.26 -4.99 17.22
CA LEU A 343 10.36 -4.11 16.47
C LEU A 343 8.94 -4.08 17.03
N HIS A 344 8.59 -4.93 18.00
CA HIS A 344 7.24 -4.97 18.57
C HIS A 344 6.95 -3.77 19.48
N ARG A 345 7.96 -3.32 20.22
CA ARG A 345 7.86 -2.18 21.12
C ARG A 345 9.24 -1.56 21.34
N PHE A 346 9.42 -0.33 20.92
CA PHE A 346 10.67 0.38 21.11
C PHE A 346 10.45 1.88 21.35
N ASP A 347 11.37 2.47 22.09
CA ASP A 347 11.35 3.88 22.46
C ASP A 347 12.53 4.59 21.78
N ILE A 348 12.24 5.74 21.18
CA ILE A 348 13.23 6.64 20.60
C ILE A 348 13.33 7.87 21.51
N PRO A 349 14.29 7.90 22.44
CA PRO A 349 14.51 9.07 23.28
C PRO A 349 15.13 10.19 22.44
N PHE A 350 14.73 11.42 22.71
CA PHE A 350 15.26 12.59 22.02
C PHE A 350 15.56 13.74 22.97
N LYS A 351 16.54 14.56 22.57
CA LYS A 351 16.93 15.80 23.23
C LYS A 351 17.44 16.79 22.18
N PHE A 352 16.56 17.67 21.72
CA PHE A 352 16.87 18.67 20.72
C PHE A 352 17.40 19.95 21.36
N HIS A 353 18.46 20.51 20.79
CA HIS A 353 18.91 21.87 21.08
C HIS A 353 18.28 22.83 20.07
N MET A 354 17.43 23.73 20.56
CA MET A 354 16.61 24.58 19.70
C MET A 354 17.47 25.66 19.05
N THR A 355 17.47 25.68 17.71
CA THR A 355 18.22 26.66 16.91
C THR A 355 17.41 27.90 16.55
N GLN A 356 16.10 27.83 16.77
CA GLN A 356 15.14 28.90 16.49
C GLN A 356 14.14 29.03 17.64
N SER A 357 13.65 30.25 17.85
CA SER A 357 12.57 30.53 18.79
C SER A 357 11.21 30.44 18.08
N GLY A 358 10.19 29.87 18.72
CA GLY A 358 8.86 29.76 18.14
C GLY A 358 8.00 28.66 18.78
N LEU A 359 6.86 28.39 18.17
CA LEU A 359 5.98 27.28 18.55
C LEU A 359 6.40 26.00 17.83
N VAL A 360 6.76 24.98 18.60
CA VAL A 360 6.94 23.62 18.13
C VAL A 360 5.56 22.98 17.99
N HIS A 361 5.15 22.75 16.76
CA HIS A 361 3.85 22.18 16.42
C HIS A 361 3.84 20.65 16.41
N GLY A 362 5.01 20.02 16.25
CA GLY A 362 5.12 18.58 16.10
C GLY A 362 6.55 18.09 15.87
N LEU A 363 6.66 16.79 15.59
CA LEU A 363 7.89 16.14 15.13
C LEU A 363 7.72 15.68 13.69
N ALA A 364 8.69 15.99 12.84
CA ALA A 364 8.79 15.50 11.48
C ALA A 364 9.74 14.29 11.44
N PHE A 365 9.41 13.31 10.62
CA PHE A 365 10.09 12.04 10.47
C PHE A 365 10.41 11.75 9.02
N TRP A 366 11.58 11.18 8.80
CA TRP A 366 12.02 10.58 7.55
C TRP A 366 12.97 9.44 7.87
N PHE A 367 13.38 8.68 6.86
CA PHE A 367 14.32 7.58 7.06
C PHE A 367 15.30 7.45 5.90
N ASP A 368 16.45 6.89 6.22
CA ASP A 368 17.47 6.49 5.27
C ASP A 368 17.75 5.00 5.46
N VAL A 369 18.07 4.28 4.39
CA VAL A 369 18.56 2.91 4.47
C VAL A 369 19.91 2.79 3.78
N ALA A 370 20.81 2.03 4.41
CA ALA A 370 22.15 1.78 3.91
C ALA A 370 22.26 0.34 3.40
N PHE A 371 22.80 0.20 2.20
CA PHE A 371 23.24 -1.06 1.60
C PHE A 371 24.75 -1.16 1.82
N ILE A 372 25.17 -1.81 2.90
CA ILE A 372 26.58 -1.94 3.27
C ILE A 372 27.13 -3.20 2.60
N GLY A 373 27.59 -3.06 1.36
CA GLY A 373 28.23 -4.15 0.63
C GLY A 373 29.74 -4.21 0.81
N SER A 374 30.35 -5.26 0.27
CA SER A 374 31.79 -5.49 0.35
C SER A 374 32.62 -4.45 -0.41
N ASN A 375 32.03 -3.80 -1.43
CA ASN A 375 32.73 -2.80 -2.25
C ASN A 375 32.43 -1.38 -1.78
N VAL A 376 31.14 -1.04 -1.66
CA VAL A 376 30.66 0.31 -1.37
C VAL A 376 29.40 0.30 -0.52
N THR A 377 29.27 1.31 0.35
CA THR A 377 28.00 1.61 1.01
C THR A 377 27.18 2.55 0.12
N VAL A 378 25.97 2.14 -0.25
CA VAL A 378 25.01 2.97 -0.98
C VAL A 378 23.86 3.35 -0.07
N TRP A 379 23.41 4.60 -0.13
CA TRP A 379 22.29 5.11 0.67
C TRP A 379 21.07 5.40 -0.20
N LEU A 380 19.90 4.99 0.28
CA LEU A 380 18.61 5.48 -0.18
C LEU A 380 18.06 6.36 0.93
N SER A 381 17.87 7.65 0.64
CA SER A 381 17.38 8.63 1.61
C SER A 381 15.99 9.12 1.24
N THR A 382 15.17 9.35 2.26
CA THR A 382 13.86 10.02 2.15
C THR A 382 13.87 11.38 2.84
N ALA A 383 15.05 11.92 3.14
CA ALA A 383 15.19 13.22 3.79
C ALA A 383 14.53 14.34 2.98
N PRO A 384 13.98 15.37 3.63
CA PRO A 384 13.38 16.52 2.94
C PRO A 384 14.41 17.39 2.20
N THR A 385 15.71 17.10 2.35
CA THR A 385 16.81 17.70 1.58
C THR A 385 17.10 16.97 0.27
N GLU A 386 16.55 15.77 0.08
CA GLU A 386 16.80 14.88 -1.06
C GLU A 386 15.63 14.93 -2.05
N PRO A 387 15.83 14.44 -3.29
CA PRO A 387 14.74 14.29 -4.25
C PRO A 387 13.56 13.49 -3.68
N LEU A 388 12.34 13.94 -3.97
CA LEU A 388 11.13 13.36 -3.43
C LEU A 388 10.95 11.90 -3.86
N THR A 389 10.60 11.06 -2.89
CA THR A 389 10.22 9.66 -3.09
C THR A 389 8.73 9.45 -2.79
N HIS A 390 8.17 8.30 -3.15
CA HIS A 390 6.77 7.98 -2.85
C HIS A 390 6.47 7.81 -1.35
N TRP A 391 7.50 7.69 -0.50
CA TRP A 391 7.34 7.66 0.96
C TRP A 391 7.05 9.04 1.55
N TYR A 392 7.41 10.11 0.83
CA TYR A 392 7.36 11.49 1.34
C TYR A 392 8.07 11.60 2.70
N GLN A 393 7.62 12.51 3.55
CA GLN A 393 7.95 12.57 4.97
C GLN A 393 6.67 12.44 5.79
N VAL A 394 6.82 12.19 7.10
CA VAL A 394 5.68 12.07 8.01
C VAL A 394 5.78 13.11 9.11
N ARG A 395 4.70 13.83 9.39
CA ARG A 395 4.63 14.83 10.46
C ARG A 395 3.58 14.44 11.48
N CYS A 396 3.98 14.39 12.74
CA CYS A 396 3.10 14.10 13.87
C CYS A 396 2.92 15.37 14.69
N LEU A 397 1.70 15.90 14.73
CA LEU A 397 1.38 17.09 15.51
C LEU A 397 1.37 16.78 17.02
N LEU A 398 1.74 17.75 17.83
CA LEU A 398 1.45 17.77 19.26
C LEU A 398 0.03 18.29 19.47
N GLN A 399 -0.69 17.81 20.49
CA GLN A 399 -2.03 18.34 20.80
C GLN A 399 -1.95 19.83 21.17
N THR A 400 -1.00 20.17 22.03
CA THR A 400 -0.70 21.55 22.42
C THR A 400 0.71 21.90 21.93
N PRO A 401 0.89 22.92 21.08
CA PRO A 401 2.19 23.39 20.66
C PRO A 401 3.03 23.86 21.86
N LEU A 402 4.34 23.69 21.77
CA LEU A 402 5.27 24.08 22.83
C LEU A 402 6.09 25.28 22.39
N PHE A 403 6.07 26.36 23.18
CA PHE A 403 6.93 27.50 22.91
C PHE A 403 8.36 27.22 23.39
N THR A 404 9.33 27.41 22.50
CA THR A 404 10.76 27.29 22.81
C THR A 404 11.50 28.55 22.37
N LYS A 405 12.56 28.92 23.11
CA LYS A 405 13.52 29.93 22.69
C LYS A 405 14.76 29.28 22.09
N THR A 406 15.48 30.02 21.27
CA THR A 406 16.81 29.61 20.79
C THR A 406 17.71 29.33 21.98
N GLY A 407 18.38 28.17 21.99
CA GLY A 407 19.20 27.68 23.10
C GLY A 407 18.43 26.84 24.13
N ASP A 408 17.10 26.81 24.11
CA ASP A 408 16.33 25.88 24.93
C ASP A 408 16.56 24.44 24.49
N THR A 409 16.15 23.51 25.35
CA THR A 409 16.19 22.09 25.07
C THR A 409 14.79 21.51 25.07
N LEU A 410 14.45 20.78 24.01
CA LEU A 410 13.22 19.99 23.92
C LEU A 410 13.57 18.51 24.07
N SER A 411 13.21 17.91 25.20
CA SER A 411 13.47 16.50 25.50
C SER A 411 12.19 15.66 25.54
N GLY A 412 12.32 14.36 25.37
CA GLY A 412 11.16 13.47 25.38
C GLY A 412 11.44 12.10 24.79
N SER A 413 10.36 11.40 24.44
CA SER A 413 10.46 10.14 23.72
C SER A 413 9.32 9.93 22.73
N VAL A 414 9.61 9.10 21.73
CA VAL A 414 8.63 8.55 20.78
C VAL A 414 8.58 7.05 21.01
N LEU A 415 7.47 6.56 21.55
CA LEU A 415 7.22 5.15 21.75
C LEU A 415 6.41 4.62 20.56
N LEU A 416 6.91 3.58 19.90
CA LEU A 416 6.19 2.85 18.86
C LEU A 416 5.78 1.49 19.42
N VAL A 417 4.49 1.15 19.31
CA VAL A 417 3.94 -0.14 19.71
C VAL A 417 3.25 -0.79 18.51
N ALA A 418 3.73 -1.94 18.10
CA ALA A 418 3.16 -2.69 16.99
C ALA A 418 1.72 -3.13 17.30
N ASN A 419 0.81 -2.94 16.34
CA ASN A 419 -0.58 -3.35 16.45
C ASN A 419 -0.94 -4.43 15.41
N LYS A 420 -2.07 -5.11 15.61
CA LYS A 420 -2.49 -6.24 14.76
C LYS A 420 -2.97 -5.84 13.36
N ARG A 421 -3.06 -4.54 13.06
CA ARG A 421 -3.48 -3.99 11.77
C ARG A 421 -2.29 -3.70 10.84
N GLN A 422 -1.16 -4.37 11.08
CA GLN A 422 0.11 -4.18 10.33
C GLN A 422 0.63 -2.75 10.42
N SER A 423 0.56 -2.13 11.59
CA SER A 423 1.04 -0.76 11.79
C SER A 423 1.44 -0.54 13.26
N TYR A 424 1.65 0.72 13.64
CA TYR A 424 2.09 1.13 14.96
C TYR A 424 1.15 2.16 15.57
N ASP A 425 0.88 1.98 16.86
CA ASP A 425 0.39 3.05 17.72
C ASP A 425 1.61 3.85 18.20
N ILE A 426 1.58 5.15 17.98
CA ILE A 426 2.70 6.06 18.30
C ILE A 426 2.30 6.90 19.51
N ASP A 427 3.15 6.97 20.52
CA ASP A 427 2.99 7.88 21.66
C ASP A 427 4.20 8.83 21.74
N ILE A 428 3.95 10.12 21.56
CA ILE A 428 4.96 11.17 21.58
C ILE A 428 4.78 11.98 22.86
N VAL A 429 5.83 12.07 23.67
CA VAL A 429 5.91 12.98 24.82
C VAL A 429 7.05 13.95 24.60
N ALA A 430 6.79 15.26 24.73
CA ALA A 430 7.80 16.30 24.60
C ALA A 430 7.70 17.30 25.76
N ILE A 431 8.86 17.75 26.25
CA ILE A 431 9.01 18.66 27.38
C ILE A 431 10.06 19.72 27.03
N VAL A 432 9.74 21.00 27.27
CA VAL A 432 10.73 22.09 27.21
C VAL A 432 11.44 22.16 28.56
N ASP A 433 12.71 21.75 28.61
CA ASP A 433 13.45 21.52 29.86
C ASP A 433 13.49 22.77 30.76
N GLN A 434 13.61 23.95 30.17
CA GLN A 434 13.74 25.23 30.88
C GLN A 434 12.43 25.72 31.49
N THR A 435 11.28 25.34 30.93
CA THR A 435 9.96 25.84 31.40
C THR A 435 9.12 24.76 32.07
N GLY A 436 9.46 23.48 31.88
CA GLY A 436 8.63 22.34 32.29
C GLY A 436 7.34 22.19 31.47
N SER A 437 7.14 23.00 30.42
CA SER A 437 5.97 22.89 29.54
C SER A 437 6.00 21.55 28.82
N ARG A 438 4.91 20.78 28.93
CA ARG A 438 4.80 19.42 28.41
C ARG A 438 3.63 19.30 27.45
N SER A 439 3.85 18.53 26.39
CA SER A 439 2.80 18.10 25.47
C SER A 439 2.92 16.61 25.19
N ARG A 440 1.79 15.98 24.91
CA ARG A 440 1.71 14.56 24.54
C ARG A 440 0.71 14.41 23.41
N ASN A 441 0.98 13.47 22.51
CA ASN A 441 -0.02 13.02 21.56
C ASN A 441 0.13 11.52 21.28
N THR A 442 -0.97 10.86 21.00
CA THR A 442 -1.03 9.48 20.53
C THR A 442 -1.51 9.49 19.09
N LEU A 443 -0.89 8.72 18.19
CA LEU A 443 -1.24 8.68 16.77
C LEU A 443 -1.39 7.23 16.29
N ASP A 444 -2.23 7.04 15.27
CA ASP A 444 -2.43 5.75 14.61
C ASP A 444 -1.80 5.77 13.22
N LEU A 445 -0.65 5.11 13.06
CA LEU A 445 0.07 5.07 11.79
C LEU A 445 -0.69 4.28 10.70
N LYS A 446 -1.73 3.52 11.07
CA LYS A 446 -2.60 2.84 10.09
C LYS A 446 -3.49 3.82 9.33
N ASN A 447 -3.79 4.98 9.91
CA ASN A 447 -4.71 5.97 9.35
C ASN A 447 -4.04 7.33 9.07
N PRO A 448 -3.03 7.39 8.19
CA PRO A 448 -2.37 8.64 7.85
C PRO A 448 -3.27 9.53 6.99
N PHE A 449 -3.08 10.85 7.13
CA PHE A 449 -3.69 11.84 6.25
C PHE A 449 -2.71 12.26 5.15
N PHE A 450 -3.05 11.93 3.89
CA PHE A 450 -2.27 12.33 2.73
C PHE A 450 -2.59 13.78 2.35
N ARG A 451 -1.61 14.67 2.52
CA ARG A 451 -1.77 16.12 2.27
C ARG A 451 -1.06 16.60 1.01
N TYR A 452 -0.24 15.76 0.37
CA TYR A 452 0.51 16.16 -0.82
C TYR A 452 -0.42 16.57 -1.99
N SER A 453 -0.27 17.81 -2.43
CA SER A 453 -1.05 18.42 -3.51
C SER A 453 -0.25 18.68 -4.79
N GLY A 454 1.06 18.36 -4.79
CA GLY A 454 1.98 18.70 -5.89
C GLY A 454 2.49 20.14 -5.88
N THR A 455 1.97 21.01 -5.00
CA THR A 455 2.46 22.39 -4.86
C THR A 455 3.75 22.43 -4.07
N SER A 456 4.72 23.25 -4.51
CA SER A 456 5.97 23.46 -3.77
C SER A 456 5.68 23.95 -2.34
N PRO A 457 6.30 23.35 -1.32
CA PRO A 457 6.18 23.83 0.05
C PRO A 457 6.63 25.28 0.18
N THR A 458 5.86 26.08 0.90
CA THR A 458 6.22 27.47 1.19
C THR A 458 7.05 27.55 2.46
N PRO A 459 8.11 28.36 2.51
CA PRO A 459 8.83 28.62 3.75
C PRO A 459 7.99 29.39 4.76
N PRO A 460 8.35 29.36 6.05
CA PRO A 460 7.68 30.18 7.05
C PRO A 460 7.80 31.68 6.70
N PRO A 461 6.72 32.47 6.88
CA PRO A 461 6.76 33.92 6.66
C PRO A 461 7.79 34.59 7.58
N GLY A 462 8.70 35.39 7.01
CA GLY A 462 9.62 36.24 7.78
C GLY A 462 10.89 35.56 8.34
N SER A 463 11.19 34.32 7.97
CA SER A 463 12.42 33.60 8.40
C SER A 463 13.48 33.47 7.28
N GLN A 464 14.74 33.41 7.74
CA GLN A 464 16.00 33.56 7.01
C GLN A 464 16.18 32.68 5.76
N TYR A 465 16.94 33.17 4.78
CA TYR A 465 17.20 32.55 3.48
C TYR A 465 18.09 31.28 3.50
N SER A 466 18.45 30.76 4.68
CA SER A 466 19.33 29.60 4.82
C SER A 466 18.80 28.65 5.90
N SER A 467 18.65 27.37 5.58
CA SER A 467 18.27 26.35 6.56
C SER A 467 19.40 26.08 7.57
N PRO A 468 19.11 25.86 8.87
CA PRO A 468 20.12 25.42 9.84
C PRO A 468 20.80 24.10 9.46
N SER A 469 20.11 23.23 8.73
CA SER A 469 20.70 22.00 8.18
C SER A 469 21.65 22.27 7.02
N GLU A 470 21.31 23.23 6.16
CA GLU A 470 22.05 23.58 4.94
C GLU A 470 23.38 24.30 5.25
N ASN A 471 23.39 25.19 6.25
CA ASN A 471 24.62 25.83 6.73
C ASN A 471 25.63 24.83 7.33
N LEU A 472 25.17 23.69 7.84
CA LEU A 472 26.05 22.69 8.46
C LEU A 472 26.62 21.68 7.45
N TRP A 473 25.84 21.24 6.45
CA TRP A 473 26.38 20.40 5.36
C TRP A 473 27.51 21.12 4.61
N ASN A 474 27.41 22.44 4.46
CA ASN A 474 28.46 23.26 3.87
C ASN A 474 29.64 23.58 4.82
N SER A 475 29.46 23.46 6.13
CA SER A 475 30.51 23.78 7.13
C SER A 475 31.12 22.55 7.82
N GLY A 476 30.72 21.33 7.43
CA GLY A 476 31.36 20.07 7.86
C GLY A 476 32.75 19.80 7.26
N SER A 477 33.24 20.68 6.37
CA SER A 477 34.56 20.60 5.75
C SER A 477 35.67 21.27 6.57
N TYR A 478 35.72 21.03 7.89
CA TYR A 478 36.91 21.39 8.66
C TYR A 478 37.92 20.25 8.61
N VAL A 479 38.88 20.47 7.71
CA VAL A 479 40.12 19.73 7.48
C VAL A 479 40.76 19.29 8.79
N LEU A 480 40.70 17.98 9.09
CA LEU A 480 41.71 17.33 9.91
C LEU A 480 42.88 17.00 8.98
N GLN A 481 43.95 17.76 9.15
CA GLN A 481 45.16 17.69 8.35
C GLN A 481 45.84 16.34 8.56
N GLY A 482 45.70 15.41 7.61
CA GLY A 482 46.52 14.20 7.55
C GLY A 482 45.86 13.00 6.87
N THR A 483 46.18 12.81 5.59
CA THR A 483 46.03 11.61 4.73
C THR A 483 44.73 11.44 3.90
N ALA A 484 44.95 11.41 2.58
CA ALA A 484 44.13 10.99 1.44
C ALA A 484 42.70 11.58 1.29
N ALA A 485 42.60 12.59 0.42
CA ALA A 485 41.35 13.18 -0.06
C ALA A 485 40.54 12.20 -0.93
N VAL A 486 39.22 12.12 -0.67
CA VAL A 486 38.22 11.51 -1.56
C VAL A 486 37.33 12.65 -2.07
N PRO A 487 37.15 12.86 -3.38
CA PRO A 487 36.24 13.89 -3.88
C PRO A 487 34.78 13.46 -3.72
N ALA A 488 34.00 14.30 -3.04
CA ALA A 488 32.54 14.27 -3.07
C ALA A 488 32.02 15.06 -4.30
N ALA A 489 30.82 14.68 -4.73
CA ALA A 489 30.03 15.18 -5.87
C ALA A 489 30.37 14.56 -7.24
N TYR A 490 29.60 13.53 -7.61
CA TYR A 490 29.41 13.16 -9.03
C TYR A 490 28.00 13.56 -9.46
N ASP A 491 28.00 14.59 -10.29
CA ASP A 491 26.94 15.11 -11.14
C ASP A 491 26.43 14.02 -12.12
N LEU A 492 25.10 13.84 -12.18
CA LEU A 492 24.40 12.86 -13.00
C LEU A 492 24.31 13.29 -14.49
N SER A 493 25.38 13.84 -15.04
CA SER A 493 25.43 14.34 -16.43
C SER A 493 26.66 13.93 -17.24
N SER A 494 27.53 13.04 -16.74
CA SER A 494 28.84 12.77 -17.38
C SER A 494 29.11 11.31 -17.79
N VAL A 495 28.10 10.58 -18.27
CA VAL A 495 28.32 9.29 -18.97
C VAL A 495 27.67 9.30 -20.36
N MET A 496 28.22 10.12 -21.25
CA MET A 496 28.24 9.87 -22.70
C MET A 496 29.44 10.61 -23.29
N GLY A 497 30.60 9.93 -23.36
CA GLY A 497 31.79 10.58 -23.90
C GLY A 497 33.07 9.74 -23.89
N SER A 498 33.05 8.54 -24.49
CA SER A 498 34.27 7.97 -25.10
C SER A 498 33.95 6.73 -25.94
N ASN A 499 33.75 6.90 -27.24
CA ASN A 499 34.41 6.02 -28.20
C ASN A 499 34.54 6.65 -29.58
N VAL A 500 35.71 6.33 -30.16
CA VAL A 500 36.32 6.76 -31.42
C VAL A 500 35.36 6.65 -32.61
N GLY A 501 35.34 7.68 -33.45
CA GLY A 501 34.32 7.87 -34.49
C GLY A 501 34.55 7.13 -35.82
N ILE A 502 33.49 7.16 -36.64
CA ILE A 502 33.47 7.17 -38.12
C ILE A 502 32.15 7.89 -38.53
N SER A 503 32.28 9.11 -39.06
CA SER A 503 31.64 9.67 -40.29
C SER A 503 30.39 8.93 -40.87
N HIS A 504 29.22 9.52 -41.19
CA HIS A 504 28.89 10.82 -41.80
C HIS A 504 27.35 11.10 -41.85
N ASN A 505 27.02 12.39 -41.81
CA ASN A 505 25.99 13.17 -42.55
C ASN A 505 24.47 12.88 -42.44
N ASN A 506 23.72 13.82 -41.83
CA ASN A 506 23.06 14.91 -42.58
C ASN A 506 22.38 15.98 -41.67
N LEU A 507 23.00 17.17 -41.63
CA LEU A 507 22.45 18.55 -41.72
C LEU A 507 21.11 18.97 -41.03
N ILE A 508 21.20 19.67 -39.88
CA ILE A 508 20.96 21.13 -39.56
C ILE A 508 19.83 21.87 -40.35
N PRO A 509 19.05 22.88 -39.82
CA PRO A 509 19.26 23.71 -38.60
C PRO A 509 18.08 23.95 -37.64
N VAL A 510 18.46 24.34 -36.42
CA VAL A 510 17.72 25.19 -35.49
C VAL A 510 17.59 26.60 -36.07
N ALA A 511 16.37 27.15 -36.09
CA ALA A 511 16.11 28.58 -36.29
C ALA A 511 15.36 29.15 -35.08
N THR A 512 15.82 30.34 -34.68
CA THR A 512 15.45 31.15 -33.52
C THR A 512 14.12 31.90 -33.68
N SER A 513 13.42 32.05 -32.54
CA SER A 513 12.67 33.23 -32.07
C SER A 513 11.21 33.54 -32.55
N VAL A 514 10.33 33.57 -31.53
CA VAL A 514 9.06 34.32 -31.28
C VAL A 514 7.72 33.78 -31.89
N PRO A 515 6.52 34.13 -31.34
CA PRO A 515 5.77 33.39 -30.28
C PRO A 515 4.35 32.95 -30.71
N ALA A 516 3.80 31.87 -30.12
CA ALA A 516 2.36 31.70 -29.79
C ALA A 516 2.00 30.25 -29.44
N ASN A 517 1.22 30.10 -28.37
CA ASN A 517 0.19 29.07 -28.13
C ASN A 517 0.36 27.66 -28.72
N ALA A 518 0.64 26.68 -27.86
CA ALA A 518 0.14 25.32 -28.04
C ALA A 518 -0.01 24.60 -26.68
N GLY A 519 -1.27 24.36 -26.29
CA GLY A 519 -1.78 23.27 -25.46
C GLY A 519 -1.00 22.80 -24.23
N ILE A 520 -1.38 23.30 -23.06
CA ILE A 520 -1.15 22.60 -21.79
C ILE A 520 -2.07 21.38 -21.76
N VAL A 521 -1.50 20.18 -21.88
CA VAL A 521 -2.19 18.93 -21.51
C VAL A 521 -2.09 18.81 -19.99
N ASN A 522 -3.15 19.19 -19.30
CA ASN A 522 -3.29 18.98 -17.86
C ASN A 522 -3.42 17.48 -17.59
N HIS A 523 -2.38 16.86 -17.05
CA HIS A 523 -2.49 15.56 -16.41
C HIS A 523 -3.06 15.75 -15.00
N SER A 524 -4.30 15.30 -14.78
CA SER A 524 -4.86 15.18 -13.44
C SER A 524 -4.11 14.09 -12.68
N PRO A 525 -3.53 14.36 -11.49
CA PRO A 525 -2.97 13.30 -10.66
C PRO A 525 -4.12 12.42 -10.14
N ALA A 526 -4.05 11.13 -10.47
CA ALA A 526 -4.93 10.12 -9.92
C ALA A 526 -4.75 10.06 -8.40
N ARG A 527 -5.87 9.97 -7.66
CA ARG A 527 -5.89 9.83 -6.20
C ARG A 527 -5.01 8.66 -5.77
N GLN A 528 -3.96 8.96 -5.01
CA GLN A 528 -3.17 7.99 -4.26
C GLN A 528 -4.07 7.40 -3.16
N GLY A 529 -4.28 6.09 -3.21
CA GLY A 529 -5.06 5.36 -2.21
C GLY A 529 -4.13 4.48 -1.37
N SER A 530 -4.04 4.78 -0.09
CA SER A 530 -3.67 3.80 0.93
C SER A 530 -4.86 2.89 1.23
N ILE A 531 -4.62 1.78 1.93
CA ILE A 531 -5.67 0.90 2.46
C ILE A 531 -6.43 1.65 3.56
N MET A 532 -7.48 2.38 3.17
CA MET A 532 -8.46 2.93 4.10
C MET A 532 -9.43 1.83 4.52
N SER A 533 -9.71 1.74 5.82
CA SER A 533 -10.81 0.91 6.35
C SER A 533 -12.14 1.55 5.93
N THR A 534 -12.74 1.06 4.84
CA THR A 534 -14.16 1.31 4.55
C THR A 534 -14.94 0.04 4.81
N GLY A 535 -15.74 0.04 5.88
CA GLY A 535 -16.76 -0.98 6.10
C GLY A 535 -17.77 -0.96 4.96
N PHE A 536 -17.93 -2.09 4.28
CA PHE A 536 -19.00 -2.27 3.30
C PHE A 536 -20.35 -2.35 4.03
N VAL A 537 -21.11 -1.26 4.03
CA VAL A 537 -22.56 -1.33 4.25
C VAL A 537 -23.22 -1.62 2.90
N GLN A 538 -23.53 -2.88 2.63
CA GLN A 538 -24.39 -3.25 1.51
C GLN A 538 -25.83 -2.77 1.78
N GLY A 539 -26.17 -1.61 1.24
CA GLY A 539 -27.56 -1.17 1.13
C GLY A 539 -28.31 -1.99 0.07
N LEU A 540 -28.93 -3.10 0.50
CA LEU A 540 -29.94 -3.81 -0.27
C LEU A 540 -31.22 -2.96 -0.33
N GLN A 541 -31.44 -2.24 -1.43
CA GLN A 541 -32.77 -1.68 -1.74
C GLN A 541 -33.74 -2.82 -2.08
N ARG A 542 -34.47 -3.28 -1.06
CA ARG A 542 -35.69 -4.09 -1.24
C ARG A 542 -36.86 -3.15 -1.51
N VAL A 543 -37.29 -3.08 -2.76
CA VAL A 543 -38.61 -2.57 -3.13
C VAL A 543 -39.65 -3.58 -2.66
N LYS A 544 -40.32 -3.29 -1.53
CA LYS A 544 -41.56 -3.98 -1.12
C LYS A 544 -42.75 -3.08 -1.43
N ARG A 545 -43.60 -3.57 -2.34
CA ARG A 545 -44.98 -3.11 -2.51
C ARG A 545 -45.75 -3.34 -1.21
N LEU A 546 -46.44 -2.32 -0.71
CA LEU A 546 -47.62 -2.47 0.13
C LEU A 546 -48.71 -1.56 -0.43
N LEU A 547 -49.88 -2.16 -0.69
CA LEU A 547 -51.13 -1.53 -1.11
C LEU A 547 -51.82 -0.84 0.09
N PRO A 548 -52.81 0.05 -0.16
CA PRO A 548 -53.11 1.19 0.72
C PRO A 548 -54.35 0.99 1.60
N ALA A 549 -54.48 1.83 2.64
CA ALA A 549 -55.72 2.04 3.37
C ALA A 549 -55.99 3.55 3.59
N ASP A 550 -57.05 3.98 2.91
CA ASP A 550 -58.13 4.89 3.31
C ASP A 550 -58.00 6.44 3.38
N GLN A 551 -58.78 7.04 2.47
CA GLN A 551 -59.69 8.20 2.58
C GLN A 551 -59.24 9.52 3.25
N ARG A 552 -59.16 10.59 2.44
CA ARG A 552 -60.25 11.58 2.28
C ARG A 552 -59.98 12.63 1.19
N ASP A 553 -60.86 12.64 0.19
CA ASP A 553 -61.59 13.80 -0.34
C ASP A 553 -60.88 14.98 -1.06
N VAL A 554 -61.15 15.08 -2.37
CA VAL A 554 -61.81 16.21 -3.09
C VAL A 554 -61.15 16.65 -4.42
N ARG A 555 -61.97 16.57 -5.49
CA ARG A 555 -62.02 17.31 -6.79
C ARG A 555 -61.17 16.88 -7.99
N TRP A 556 -61.85 16.11 -8.85
CA TRP A 556 -62.11 16.32 -10.29
C TRP A 556 -61.34 17.41 -11.06
N TYR A 557 -60.63 17.02 -12.12
CA TYR A 557 -60.95 17.46 -13.49
C TYR A 557 -60.40 16.47 -14.53
N SER A 558 -61.27 16.13 -15.47
CA SER A 558 -61.13 15.19 -16.57
C SER A 558 -60.54 15.82 -17.84
N ARG A 559 -59.75 15.03 -18.60
CA ARG A 559 -59.64 14.92 -20.08
C ARG A 559 -58.31 14.18 -20.35
N GLY A 560 -58.22 12.99 -20.95
CA GLY A 560 -59.10 12.31 -21.91
C GLY A 560 -58.38 12.23 -23.26
N TRP A 561 -58.27 10.99 -23.79
CA TRP A 561 -57.90 10.59 -25.16
C TRP A 561 -56.41 10.47 -25.49
N SER A 562 -55.92 9.46 -26.22
CA SER A 562 -56.43 8.14 -26.65
C SER A 562 -55.28 7.40 -27.36
N TYR A 563 -55.32 6.08 -27.23
CA TYR A 563 -54.51 5.05 -27.89
C TYR A 563 -54.44 5.18 -29.43
N GLN A 564 -53.29 4.86 -30.05
CA GLN A 564 -53.27 3.86 -31.14
C GLN A 564 -51.89 3.29 -31.45
N GLN A 565 -51.83 1.96 -31.47
CA GLN A 565 -50.75 1.09 -31.95
C GLN A 565 -50.84 0.85 -33.47
N ARG A 566 -49.70 0.47 -34.06
CA ARG A 566 -49.45 -0.56 -35.11
C ARG A 566 -48.32 -0.05 -36.01
N GLY A 567 -47.31 -0.81 -36.43
CA GLY A 567 -47.03 -2.24 -36.38
C GLY A 567 -46.32 -2.66 -37.68
N GLY A 568 -45.27 -3.50 -37.57
CA GLY A 568 -44.63 -4.29 -38.66
C GLY A 568 -43.81 -3.49 -39.69
N SER A 569 -42.74 -3.99 -40.32
CA SER A 569 -42.19 -5.34 -40.41
C SER A 569 -40.86 -5.32 -41.20
N SER A 570 -39.88 -6.10 -40.72
CA SER A 570 -38.89 -6.94 -41.42
C SER A 570 -37.94 -6.46 -42.55
N LEU A 571 -36.65 -6.81 -42.31
CA LEU A 571 -35.65 -7.44 -43.22
C LEU A 571 -34.90 -6.58 -44.26
N GLN A 572 -33.59 -6.36 -44.03
CA GLN A 572 -32.44 -6.93 -44.80
C GLN A 572 -31.12 -6.21 -44.47
N LEU A 573 -30.05 -6.98 -44.26
CA LEU A 573 -28.65 -6.54 -44.27
C LEU A 573 -28.12 -6.57 -45.72
N PRO A 574 -27.20 -5.67 -46.10
CA PRO A 574 -25.82 -6.15 -46.26
C PRO A 574 -24.72 -5.18 -45.81
N THR A 575 -23.55 -5.78 -45.62
CA THR A 575 -22.22 -5.26 -45.27
C THR A 575 -21.67 -4.17 -46.20
N THR A 576 -21.03 -3.12 -45.63
CA THR A 576 -19.77 -2.53 -46.14
C THR A 576 -19.11 -1.59 -45.12
N TYR A 577 -17.78 -1.71 -45.00
CA TYR A 577 -16.86 -0.89 -44.21
C TYR A 577 -16.63 0.51 -44.82
N SER A 578 -16.59 1.56 -43.99
CA SER A 578 -15.56 2.63 -43.92
C SER A 578 -16.07 3.90 -43.17
N PRO A 579 -15.18 4.72 -42.58
CA PRO A 579 -15.40 5.40 -41.30
C PRO A 579 -15.92 6.83 -41.44
N LEU A 580 -16.68 7.29 -40.44
CA LEU A 580 -17.09 8.69 -40.31
C LEU A 580 -16.67 9.23 -38.94
N ASN A 581 -15.68 10.13 -38.98
CA ASN A 581 -15.42 11.13 -37.96
C ASN A 581 -16.65 12.03 -37.81
N THR A 582 -17.22 12.09 -36.61
CA THR A 582 -18.09 13.20 -36.22
C THR A 582 -17.78 13.63 -34.79
N HIS A 583 -17.08 14.76 -34.70
CA HIS A 583 -17.09 15.66 -33.56
C HIS A 583 -18.53 16.02 -33.20
N PHE A 584 -18.91 15.82 -31.94
CA PHE A 584 -20.10 16.45 -31.35
C PHE A 584 -19.63 17.52 -30.36
N SER A 585 -19.83 18.79 -30.73
CA SER A 585 -19.83 19.93 -29.84
C SER A 585 -21.26 20.20 -29.41
N LEU A 586 -21.52 20.20 -28.09
CA LEU A 586 -22.73 20.77 -27.51
C LEU A 586 -22.29 21.84 -26.51
N GLY A 587 -22.37 23.09 -26.95
CA GLY A 587 -22.24 24.27 -26.12
C GLY A 587 -23.55 24.58 -25.40
N GLY A 588 -23.45 24.82 -24.10
CA GLY A 588 -24.45 25.50 -23.28
C GLY A 588 -23.72 26.47 -22.34
N PRO A 589 -24.27 27.66 -22.05
CA PRO A 589 -23.55 28.74 -21.38
C PRO A 589 -23.25 28.42 -19.91
N ALA A 590 -22.04 28.75 -19.47
CA ALA A 590 -21.61 28.64 -18.08
C ALA A 590 -22.26 29.74 -17.23
N ILE A 591 -22.89 29.35 -16.12
CA ILE A 591 -23.38 30.26 -15.09
C ILE A 591 -22.17 30.76 -14.30
N SER A 592 -21.92 32.08 -14.38
CA SER A 592 -20.84 32.77 -13.67
C SER A 592 -21.22 32.94 -12.19
N MET A 593 -20.42 32.37 -11.29
CA MET A 593 -20.44 32.67 -9.86
C MET A 593 -19.46 33.81 -9.59
N ALA A 594 -19.97 34.92 -9.06
CA ALA A 594 -19.20 36.11 -8.73
C ALA A 594 -18.17 35.85 -7.60
N PRO A 595 -17.00 36.53 -7.60
CA PRO A 595 -16.02 36.44 -6.53
C PRO A 595 -16.49 37.21 -5.28
N PRO A 596 -16.12 36.77 -4.06
CA PRO A 596 -16.48 37.48 -2.84
C PRO A 596 -15.75 38.82 -2.74
N THR A 597 -16.53 39.87 -2.52
CA THR A 597 -16.10 41.25 -2.28
C THR A 597 -15.25 41.37 -1.02
N SER A 598 -14.12 42.05 -1.16
CA SER A 598 -13.26 42.55 -0.10
C SER A 598 -14.01 43.54 0.80
N VAL A 599 -14.16 43.23 2.08
CA VAL A 599 -14.54 44.22 3.10
C VAL A 599 -13.29 44.64 3.84
N THR A 600 -12.87 45.88 3.60
CA THR A 600 -11.84 46.60 4.35
C THR A 600 -12.45 47.14 5.64
N SER A 601 -12.05 46.60 6.80
CA SER A 601 -12.27 47.26 8.09
C SER A 601 -10.95 47.84 8.60
N ALA A 602 -10.80 49.15 8.41
CA ALA A 602 -9.79 49.95 9.07
C ALA A 602 -10.14 50.07 10.56
N LEU A 603 -9.27 49.60 11.45
CA LEU A 603 -9.34 49.91 12.88
C LEU A 603 -8.35 51.06 13.15
N HIS A 604 -8.93 52.22 13.48
CA HIS A 604 -8.22 53.36 14.01
C HIS A 604 -7.83 53.10 15.48
N TYR A 605 -6.56 53.34 15.78
CA TYR A 605 -6.05 53.51 17.14
C TYR A 605 -6.60 54.81 17.74
N GLY A 606 -7.14 54.72 18.95
CA GLY A 606 -7.46 55.85 19.80
C GLY A 606 -6.97 55.55 21.22
N LEU A 607 -5.89 56.26 21.58
CA LEU A 607 -5.29 56.55 22.90
C LEU A 607 -5.47 55.57 24.07
#